data_AF-A0A7X6Z721-F1
#
_entry.id   AF-A0A7X6Z721-F1
#
_cell.length_a   1.000
_cell.length_b   1.000
_cell.length_c   1.000
_cell.angle_alpha   90.00
_cell.angle_beta   90.00
_cell.angle_gamma   90.00
#
_symmetry.space_group_name_H-M   'P 1'
#
loop_
_entity.id
_entity.type
_entity.pdbx_description
1 polymer ?
#
loop_
_entity_poly.entity_id
_entity_poly.type
_entity_poly.pdbx_seq_one_letter_code
_entity_poly.pdbx_strand_id
1 'polypeptide(L)'
;MYDRSESDPRYFTSVDLLTQEERLLTLDMYLENDRMVLGLPDILTSYVLVEGSTLSDLMTSFDSPVALDDPFSLVNDMLETDLDIDEAALEKSMHRLIDIVMEHIDEAAFDSKQTVKVGELSVAYDSYTITLSSENMRLMMLELLETIRDDDEIYNLIDQIARKMSSVSSGMSGLDTYGISPEDWEEELNSAIEELEEEVDPEDEFSLLYTVYVDSKDEIRGRDLVVFDNKDNETGHLQLLNPVDGEQEALLIAFEDEYDNFLLVADYEEVDEKRTGSATLDVGGETVATATFSDLDAVVVDEQDYLVGELEVTVEDETAGIPGPIYYSGTMTGGAFSGEIGVRDYLSVYLGYEKLGSADADIPPYSEGDLVDVSNEEALAALFNEDAMNELYEIMSKIGLNME
;
A
#
# COMPACT_ATOMS: atom_id res chain seq x y z
N MET A 1 -13.74 21.28 0.70
CA MET A 1 -13.78 22.76 0.57
C MET A 1 -13.89 23.37 1.96
N TYR A 2 -13.22 24.48 2.24
CA TYR A 2 -13.15 25.05 3.59
C TYR A 2 -13.88 26.40 3.63
N ASP A 3 -15.00 26.47 4.35
CA ASP A 3 -15.81 27.68 4.48
C ASP A 3 -15.45 28.44 5.77
N ARG A 4 -15.23 29.76 5.62
CA ARG A 4 -14.99 30.73 6.69
C ARG A 4 -16.02 31.87 6.70
N SER A 5 -17.11 31.73 5.96
CA SER A 5 -18.14 32.75 5.80
C SER A 5 -19.01 32.92 7.06
N GLU A 6 -19.12 31.88 7.89
CA GLU A 6 -19.80 31.89 9.19
C GLU A 6 -18.82 31.83 10.38
N SER A 7 -19.32 32.06 11.60
CA SER A 7 -18.51 32.23 12.82
C SER A 7 -17.72 30.98 13.25
N ASP A 8 -18.02 29.82 12.67
CA ASP A 8 -17.33 28.55 12.89
C ASP A 8 -16.81 27.99 11.56
N PRO A 9 -15.52 27.59 11.47
CA PRO A 9 -14.96 27.01 10.25
C PRO A 9 -15.55 25.62 9.98
N ARG A 10 -15.83 25.34 8.71
CA ARG A 10 -16.46 24.08 8.28
C ARG A 10 -15.70 23.48 7.11
N TYR A 11 -15.55 22.16 7.11
CA TYR A 11 -15.17 21.43 5.90
C TYR A 11 -16.42 20.92 5.23
N PHE A 12 -16.56 21.19 3.94
CA PHE A 12 -17.64 20.70 3.11
C PHE A 12 -17.08 19.81 2.00
N THR A 13 -17.66 18.63 1.82
CA THR A 13 -17.44 17.79 0.64
C THR A 13 -18.78 17.41 0.04
N SER A 14 -18.83 17.32 -1.29
CA SER A 14 -20.00 16.86 -2.02
C SER A 14 -19.55 15.78 -2.99
N VAL A 15 -20.28 14.68 -3.03
CA VAL A 15 -19.98 13.52 -3.89
C VAL A 15 -21.20 13.29 -4.78
N ASP A 16 -21.02 13.46 -6.08
CA ASP A 16 -22.04 13.17 -7.07
C ASP A 16 -21.85 11.75 -7.62
N LEU A 17 -22.90 10.94 -7.52
CA LEU A 17 -23.05 9.70 -8.27
C LEU A 17 -23.65 10.03 -9.64
N LEU A 18 -22.93 9.69 -10.70
CA LEU A 18 -23.30 9.96 -12.08
C LEU A 18 -23.48 8.65 -12.86
N THR A 19 -24.43 8.62 -13.79
CA THR A 19 -24.37 7.75 -14.98
C THR A 19 -23.81 8.57 -16.15
N GLN A 20 -23.50 7.91 -17.27
CA GLN A 20 -22.87 8.53 -18.46
C GLN A 20 -23.48 9.87 -18.91
N GLU A 21 -24.76 10.16 -18.62
CA GLU A 21 -25.40 11.43 -18.97
C GLU A 21 -26.25 12.07 -17.84
N GLU A 22 -26.40 11.45 -16.66
CA GLU A 22 -27.34 11.90 -15.62
C GLU A 22 -26.75 11.78 -14.21
N ARG A 23 -26.85 12.84 -13.40
CA ARG A 23 -26.58 12.79 -11.96
C ARG A 23 -27.71 12.06 -11.25
N LEU A 24 -27.36 10.96 -10.58
CA LEU A 24 -28.28 10.10 -9.86
C LEU A 24 -28.48 10.54 -8.40
N LEU A 25 -27.39 10.95 -7.75
CA LEU A 25 -27.41 11.27 -6.32
C LEU A 25 -26.28 12.22 -5.98
N THR A 26 -26.54 13.18 -5.11
CA THR A 26 -25.54 13.95 -4.41
C THR A 26 -25.51 13.54 -2.94
N LEU A 27 -24.32 13.31 -2.40
CA LEU A 27 -24.05 13.23 -0.98
C LEU A 27 -23.32 14.49 -0.56
N ASP A 28 -23.95 15.30 0.29
CA ASP A 28 -23.35 16.45 0.92
C ASP A 28 -22.86 16.07 2.33
N MET A 29 -21.66 16.52 2.70
CA MET A 29 -21.11 16.30 4.03
C MET A 29 -20.46 17.58 4.55
N TYR A 30 -20.85 17.98 5.76
CA TYR A 30 -20.26 19.08 6.52
C TYR A 30 -19.60 18.53 7.78
N LEU A 31 -18.35 18.89 8.00
CA LEU A 31 -17.62 18.61 9.23
C LEU A 31 -17.42 19.92 9.98
N GLU A 32 -17.94 19.97 11.20
CA GLU A 32 -17.91 21.15 12.08
C GLU A 32 -17.45 20.73 13.48
N ASN A 33 -16.25 21.11 13.91
CA ASN A 33 -15.70 20.76 15.23
C ASN A 33 -15.93 19.27 15.60
N ASP A 34 -16.94 18.96 16.43
CA ASP A 34 -17.27 17.63 16.96
C ASP A 34 -18.54 17.00 16.32
N ARG A 35 -19.01 17.51 15.17
CA ARG A 35 -20.21 17.00 14.50
C ARG A 35 -20.04 16.87 12.99
N MET A 36 -20.65 15.83 12.43
CA MET A 36 -20.79 15.59 11.00
C MET A 36 -22.26 15.77 10.61
N VAL A 37 -22.52 16.51 9.53
CA VAL A 37 -23.85 16.69 8.96
C VAL A 37 -23.86 16.09 7.56
N LEU A 38 -24.70 15.09 7.33
CA LEU A 38 -24.83 14.35 6.08
C LEU A 38 -26.15 14.70 5.40
N GLY A 39 -26.08 15.06 4.13
CA GLY A 39 -27.23 15.36 3.29
C GLY A 39 -27.29 14.43 2.11
N LEU A 40 -28.48 13.94 1.80
CA LEU A 40 -28.80 13.34 0.51
C LEU A 40 -29.88 14.20 -0.13
N PRO A 41 -29.56 15.43 -0.60
CA PRO A 41 -30.57 16.42 -1.00
C PRO A 41 -31.52 15.93 -2.11
N ASP A 42 -31.10 14.96 -2.91
CA ASP A 42 -31.94 14.36 -3.95
C ASP A 42 -32.91 13.28 -3.43
N ILE A 43 -32.81 12.86 -2.15
CA ILE A 43 -33.59 11.76 -1.55
C ILE A 43 -34.26 12.18 -0.23
N LEU A 44 -33.53 12.91 0.62
CA LEU A 44 -33.94 13.27 1.97
C LEU A 44 -34.28 14.74 2.03
N THR A 45 -35.38 15.05 2.71
CA THR A 45 -35.83 16.43 2.94
C THR A 45 -35.06 17.15 4.06
N SER A 46 -34.23 16.42 4.80
CA SER A 46 -33.54 16.87 5.99
C SER A 46 -32.14 16.26 6.05
N TYR A 47 -31.22 16.95 6.71
CA TYR A 47 -29.86 16.49 6.90
C TYR A 47 -29.77 15.64 8.17
N VAL A 48 -28.97 14.60 8.12
CA VAL A 48 -28.66 13.73 9.26
C VAL A 48 -27.50 14.34 10.02
N LEU A 49 -27.69 14.59 11.31
CA LEU A 49 -26.66 15.01 12.24
C LEU A 49 -26.09 13.80 12.95
N VAL A 50 -24.77 13.68 12.91
CA VAL A 50 -24.00 12.71 13.67
C VAL A 50 -23.08 13.46 14.61
N GLU A 51 -23.33 13.37 15.91
CA GLU A 51 -22.39 13.85 16.92
C GLU A 51 -21.21 12.88 17.04
N GLY A 52 -19.98 13.39 17.26
CA GLY A 52 -18.78 12.56 17.33
C GLY A 52 -18.82 11.46 18.40
N SER A 53 -19.55 11.69 19.50
CA SER A 53 -19.83 10.67 20.53
C SER A 53 -20.65 9.51 19.98
N THR A 54 -21.64 9.79 19.12
CA THR A 54 -22.53 8.78 18.52
C THR A 54 -21.88 8.07 17.35
N LEU A 55 -21.00 8.76 16.60
CA LEU A 55 -20.17 8.13 15.56
C LEU A 55 -19.19 7.11 16.18
N SER A 56 -18.57 7.43 17.32
CA SER A 56 -17.69 6.50 18.05
C SER A 56 -18.42 5.24 18.52
N ASP A 57 -19.65 5.39 19.03
CA ASP A 57 -20.50 4.26 19.43
C ASP A 57 -21.01 3.43 18.22
N LEU A 58 -21.25 4.07 17.07
CA LEU A 58 -21.63 3.39 15.82
C LEU A 58 -20.44 2.67 15.17
N MET A 59 -19.26 3.27 15.13
CA MET A 59 -18.05 2.67 14.56
C MET A 59 -17.47 1.55 15.42
N THR A 60 -17.73 1.53 16.73
CA THR A 60 -17.41 0.38 17.58
C THR A 60 -18.40 -0.79 17.41
N SER A 61 -19.56 -0.55 16.77
CA SER A 61 -20.57 -1.58 16.48
C SER A 61 -20.43 -2.24 15.10
N PHE A 62 -19.74 -1.58 14.16
CA PHE A 62 -19.25 -2.20 12.93
C PHE A 62 -17.82 -2.67 13.19
N ASP A 63 -17.58 -3.98 13.15
CA ASP A 63 -16.27 -4.61 13.40
C ASP A 63 -15.26 -4.27 12.28
N SER A 64 -14.86 -3.00 12.17
CA SER A 64 -13.94 -2.47 11.18
C SER A 64 -12.77 -1.76 11.88
N PRO A 65 -11.54 -2.27 11.78
CA PRO A 65 -10.40 -1.81 12.58
C PRO A 65 -9.62 -0.64 11.96
N VAL A 66 -10.26 0.25 11.19
CA VAL A 66 -9.52 1.33 10.51
C VAL A 66 -10.22 2.68 10.67
N ALA A 67 -9.74 3.44 11.64
CA ALA A 67 -9.72 4.89 11.59
C ALA A 67 -8.26 5.31 11.37
N LEU A 68 -7.93 5.77 10.18
CA LEU A 68 -6.65 6.40 9.88
C LEU A 68 -6.94 7.75 9.24
N ASP A 69 -6.85 8.80 10.03
CA ASP A 69 -6.80 10.18 9.55
C ASP A 69 -5.40 10.40 8.96
N ASP A 70 -5.30 10.28 7.63
CA ASP A 70 -4.21 10.76 6.77
C ASP A 70 -2.79 10.16 6.97
N PRO A 71 -2.42 9.07 6.25
CA PRO A 71 -1.09 8.47 6.31
C PRO A 71 0.05 9.35 5.74
N PHE A 72 -0.23 10.46 5.04
CA PHE A 72 0.80 11.32 4.45
C PHE A 72 1.16 12.54 5.31
N SER A 73 0.24 13.03 6.16
CA SER A 73 0.58 13.94 7.26
C SER A 73 1.66 13.34 8.17
N LEU A 74 1.63 12.02 8.34
CA LEU A 74 2.60 11.25 9.11
C LEU A 74 4.01 11.33 8.51
N VAL A 75 4.13 11.17 7.20
CA VAL A 75 5.41 11.19 6.48
C VAL A 75 6.00 12.60 6.47
N ASN A 76 5.17 13.63 6.27
CA ASN A 76 5.62 15.02 6.33
C ASN A 76 6.01 15.46 7.74
N ASP A 77 5.25 15.08 8.79
CA ASP A 77 5.67 15.34 10.18
C ASP A 77 6.93 14.55 10.57
N MET A 78 7.14 13.34 10.01
CA MET A 78 8.38 12.56 10.19
C MET A 78 9.59 13.22 9.50
N LEU A 79 9.40 13.82 8.33
CA LEU A 79 10.46 14.50 7.57
C LEU A 79 10.81 15.89 8.14
N GLU A 80 9.87 16.56 8.80
CA GLU A 80 10.07 17.89 9.40
C GLU A 80 10.53 17.86 10.87
N THR A 81 10.46 16.71 11.54
CA THR A 81 10.88 16.61 12.95
C THR A 81 12.37 16.30 13.08
N ASP A 82 13.12 17.23 13.67
CA ASP A 82 14.41 16.97 14.28
C ASP A 82 14.21 15.99 15.46
N LEU A 83 14.61 14.74 15.29
CA LEU A 83 14.45 13.65 16.26
C LEU A 83 15.40 13.80 17.48
N ASP A 84 16.13 14.92 17.64
CA ASP A 84 17.13 15.08 18.72
C ASP A 84 18.09 13.88 18.81
N ILE A 85 18.36 13.26 17.65
CA ILE A 85 19.25 12.11 17.48
C ILE A 85 20.65 12.65 17.21
N ASP A 86 21.66 12.08 17.85
CA ASP A 86 23.03 12.31 17.44
C ASP A 86 23.30 11.53 16.15
N GLU A 87 23.08 12.18 15.00
CA GLU A 87 23.26 11.59 13.67
C GLU A 87 24.62 10.91 13.49
N ALA A 88 25.68 11.48 14.07
CA ALA A 88 27.03 10.93 13.96
C ALA A 88 27.22 9.68 14.83
N ALA A 89 26.55 9.63 15.99
CA ALA A 89 26.53 8.45 16.83
C ALA A 89 25.70 7.34 16.18
N LEU A 90 24.52 7.66 15.65
CA LEU A 90 23.67 6.71 14.92
C LEU A 90 24.36 6.17 13.66
N GLU A 91 25.02 7.01 12.86
CA GLU A 91 25.79 6.57 11.69
C GLU A 91 26.85 5.52 12.10
N LYS A 92 27.52 5.75 13.23
CA LYS A 92 28.51 4.80 13.76
C LYS A 92 27.86 3.48 14.20
N SER A 93 26.69 3.53 14.83
CA SER A 93 25.92 2.34 15.19
C SER A 93 25.49 1.55 13.95
N MET A 94 24.99 2.23 12.92
CA MET A 94 24.62 1.61 11.64
C MET A 94 25.83 0.97 10.94
N HIS A 95 26.98 1.63 10.92
CA HIS A 95 28.22 1.04 10.40
C HIS A 95 28.64 -0.20 11.18
N ARG A 96 28.46 -0.22 12.51
CA ARG A 96 28.74 -1.41 13.31
C ARG A 96 27.83 -2.59 12.92
N LEU A 97 26.55 -2.36 12.68
CA LEU A 97 25.64 -3.41 12.21
C LEU A 97 26.07 -3.95 10.83
N ILE A 98 26.50 -3.07 9.92
CA ILE A 98 27.05 -3.48 8.61
C ILE A 98 28.32 -4.32 8.78
N ASP A 99 29.23 -3.91 9.67
CA ASP A 99 30.45 -4.65 9.97
C ASP A 99 30.13 -6.06 10.47
N ILE A 100 29.13 -6.22 11.35
CA ILE A 100 28.68 -7.53 11.86
C ILE A 100 28.17 -8.41 10.70
N VAL A 101 27.30 -7.86 9.84
CA VAL A 101 26.83 -8.60 8.66
C VAL A 101 28.00 -9.06 7.80
N MET A 102 29.01 -8.21 7.59
CA MET A 102 30.19 -8.56 6.80
C MET A 102 31.10 -9.59 7.47
N GLU A 103 31.22 -9.56 8.80
CA GLU A 103 32.09 -10.46 9.58
C GLU A 103 31.63 -11.92 9.53
N HIS A 104 30.33 -12.16 9.40
CA HIS A 104 29.72 -13.49 9.39
C HIS A 104 29.43 -14.06 7.99
N ILE A 105 29.81 -13.38 6.91
CA ILE A 105 29.73 -13.96 5.56
C ILE A 105 30.77 -15.07 5.42
N ASP A 106 30.35 -16.28 5.03
CA ASP A 106 31.25 -17.42 4.83
C ASP A 106 32.17 -17.21 3.62
N GLU A 107 31.57 -16.83 2.49
CA GLU A 107 32.25 -16.62 1.22
C GLU A 107 31.62 -15.46 0.47
N ALA A 108 32.47 -14.69 -0.22
CA ALA A 108 32.05 -13.67 -1.15
C ALA A 108 32.77 -13.88 -2.49
N ALA A 109 31.99 -13.94 -3.57
CA ALA A 109 32.46 -14.10 -4.93
C ALA A 109 32.05 -12.91 -5.80
N PHE A 110 32.90 -12.60 -6.78
CA PHE A 110 32.63 -11.60 -7.80
C PHE A 110 32.85 -12.21 -9.17
N ASP A 111 31.85 -12.06 -10.03
CA ASP A 111 31.91 -12.53 -11.40
C ASP A 111 31.50 -11.42 -12.37
N SER A 112 32.38 -11.13 -13.33
CA SER A 112 32.08 -10.11 -14.32
C SER A 112 31.30 -10.68 -15.50
N LYS A 113 30.36 -9.89 -16.05
CA LYS A 113 29.62 -10.22 -17.29
C LYS A 113 28.80 -11.53 -17.23
N GLN A 114 28.20 -11.80 -16.09
CA GLN A 114 27.16 -12.82 -15.97
C GLN A 114 25.95 -12.45 -16.80
N THR A 115 25.45 -13.41 -17.59
CA THR A 115 24.30 -13.18 -18.46
C THR A 115 23.01 -13.43 -17.69
N VAL A 116 22.22 -12.39 -17.50
CA VAL A 116 20.85 -12.48 -16.98
C VAL A 116 19.90 -12.56 -18.18
N LYS A 117 18.95 -13.49 -18.13
CA LYS A 117 17.95 -13.67 -19.18
C LYS A 117 16.55 -13.70 -18.55
N VAL A 118 15.68 -12.81 -19.02
CA VAL A 118 14.26 -12.77 -18.68
C VAL A 118 13.49 -12.60 -19.98
N GLY A 119 12.45 -13.41 -20.20
CA GLY A 119 11.71 -13.40 -21.46
C GLY A 119 12.62 -13.55 -22.68
N GLU A 120 12.53 -12.60 -23.61
CA GLU A 120 13.41 -12.51 -24.77
C GLU A 120 14.71 -11.72 -24.52
N LEU A 121 14.76 -10.95 -23.43
CA LEU A 121 15.86 -10.06 -23.12
C LEU A 121 17.02 -10.80 -22.46
N SER A 122 18.24 -10.51 -22.89
CA SER A 122 19.46 -11.12 -22.37
C SER A 122 20.58 -10.09 -22.29
N VAL A 123 20.98 -9.75 -21.06
CA VAL A 123 21.93 -8.67 -20.78
C VAL A 123 23.02 -9.19 -19.84
N ALA A 124 24.25 -8.68 -20.02
CA ALA A 124 25.37 -9.03 -19.17
C ALA A 124 25.55 -8.01 -18.04
N TYR A 125 25.62 -8.51 -16.81
CA TYR A 125 25.83 -7.75 -15.58
C TYR A 125 27.06 -8.26 -14.83
N ASP A 126 27.64 -7.43 -13.99
CA ASP A 126 28.57 -7.93 -12.97
C ASP A 126 27.75 -8.47 -11.80
N SER A 127 28.21 -9.54 -11.15
CA SER A 127 27.49 -10.15 -10.03
C SER A 127 28.36 -10.26 -8.79
N TYR A 128 27.72 -10.03 -7.65
CA TYR A 128 28.29 -10.21 -6.32
C TYR A 128 27.48 -11.28 -5.60
N THR A 129 28.13 -12.38 -5.23
CA THR A 129 27.47 -13.50 -4.57
C THR A 129 28.05 -13.67 -3.17
N ILE A 130 27.18 -13.75 -2.17
CA ILE A 130 27.56 -14.10 -0.80
C ILE A 130 26.96 -15.45 -0.43
N THR A 131 27.70 -16.23 0.34
CA THR A 131 27.24 -17.48 0.93
C THR A 131 27.16 -17.33 2.45
N LEU A 132 26.09 -17.83 3.04
CA LEU A 132 25.85 -17.84 4.48
C LEU A 132 25.35 -19.21 4.92
N SER A 133 26.04 -19.83 5.86
CA SER A 133 25.61 -21.04 6.57
C SER A 133 24.62 -20.70 7.68
N SER A 134 23.78 -21.66 8.07
CA SER A 134 22.85 -21.53 9.19
C SER A 134 23.55 -21.12 10.49
N GLU A 135 24.75 -21.65 10.75
CA GLU A 135 25.52 -21.31 11.94
C GLU A 135 26.03 -19.87 11.90
N ASN A 136 26.61 -19.41 10.79
CA ASN A 136 27.05 -18.02 10.70
C ASN A 136 25.87 -17.05 10.67
N MET A 137 24.72 -17.42 10.08
CA MET A 137 23.50 -16.62 10.16
C MET A 137 23.01 -16.50 11.60
N ARG A 138 23.03 -17.60 12.37
CA ARG A 138 22.69 -17.59 13.80
C ARG A 138 23.63 -16.67 14.58
N LEU A 139 24.95 -16.80 14.40
CA LEU A 139 25.95 -15.96 15.05
C LEU A 139 25.83 -14.48 14.66
N MET A 140 25.53 -14.20 13.39
CA MET A 140 25.25 -12.86 12.89
C MET A 140 24.02 -12.26 13.59
N MET A 141 22.90 -12.97 13.61
CA MET A 141 21.67 -12.50 14.25
C MET A 141 21.85 -12.30 15.75
N LEU A 142 22.59 -13.20 16.42
CA LEU A 142 22.94 -13.06 17.83
C LEU A 142 23.71 -11.77 18.08
N GLU A 143 24.80 -11.53 17.34
CA GLU A 143 25.64 -10.34 17.53
C GLU A 143 24.91 -9.04 17.14
N LEU A 144 24.04 -9.09 16.11
CA LEU A 144 23.17 -7.97 15.73
C LEU A 144 22.20 -7.63 16.87
N LEU A 145 21.51 -8.61 17.43
CA LEU A 145 20.53 -8.39 18.50
C LEU A 145 21.21 -7.92 19.80
N GLU A 146 22.36 -8.49 20.16
CA GLU A 146 23.15 -8.00 21.30
C GLU A 146 23.60 -6.55 21.10
N THR A 147 24.07 -6.22 19.89
CA THR A 147 24.48 -4.85 19.55
C THR A 147 23.31 -3.88 19.57
N ILE A 148 22.15 -4.26 19.03
CA ILE A 148 20.92 -3.46 19.05
C ILE A 148 20.43 -3.25 20.48
N ARG A 149 20.44 -4.30 21.31
CA ARG A 149 20.03 -4.25 22.72
C ARG A 149 20.88 -3.25 23.51
N ASP A 150 22.19 -3.31 23.32
CA ASP A 150 23.17 -2.56 24.12
C ASP A 150 23.47 -1.15 23.57
N ASP A 151 22.87 -0.76 22.44
CA ASP A 151 23.10 0.53 21.80
C ASP A 151 22.01 1.56 22.17
N ASP A 152 22.39 2.49 23.04
CA ASP A 152 21.52 3.58 23.51
C ASP A 152 20.96 4.44 22.37
N GLU A 153 21.69 4.65 21.27
CA GLU A 153 21.24 5.50 20.15
C GLU A 153 20.18 4.79 19.31
N ILE A 154 20.35 3.49 19.08
CA ILE A 154 19.34 2.66 18.40
C ILE A 154 18.08 2.58 19.27
N TYR A 155 18.22 2.31 20.58
CA TYR A 155 17.08 2.35 21.50
C TYR A 155 16.38 3.71 21.47
N ASN A 156 17.12 4.82 21.55
CA ASN A 156 16.55 6.16 21.52
C ASN A 156 15.79 6.43 20.21
N LEU A 157 16.33 6.03 19.05
CA LEU A 157 15.64 6.13 17.78
C LEU A 157 14.30 5.36 17.80
N ILE A 158 14.31 4.10 18.23
CA ILE A 158 13.11 3.26 18.25
C ILE A 158 12.08 3.76 19.27
N ASP A 159 12.50 4.14 20.48
CA ASP A 159 11.61 4.72 21.49
C ASP A 159 10.95 6.00 20.98
N GLN A 160 11.70 6.86 20.29
CA GLN A 160 11.14 8.07 19.70
C GLN A 160 10.13 7.79 18.59
N ILE A 161 10.40 6.82 17.72
CA ILE A 161 9.44 6.36 16.71
C ILE A 161 8.19 5.81 17.39
N ALA A 162 8.33 4.97 18.42
CA ALA A 162 7.23 4.36 19.16
C ALA A 162 6.35 5.40 19.89
N ARG A 163 6.96 6.36 20.59
CA ARG A 163 6.26 7.48 21.24
C ARG A 163 5.48 8.32 20.24
N LYS A 164 6.04 8.53 19.05
CA LYS A 164 5.37 9.28 17.99
C LYS A 164 4.20 8.49 17.42
N MET A 165 4.38 7.20 17.10
CA MET A 165 3.28 6.34 16.65
C MET A 165 2.14 6.28 17.67
N SER A 166 2.45 6.18 18.97
CA SER A 166 1.42 6.16 20.03
C SER A 166 0.73 7.51 20.23
N SER A 167 1.43 8.63 19.99
CA SER A 167 0.83 9.97 20.00
C SER A 167 -0.15 10.20 18.84
N VAL A 168 0.08 9.53 17.71
CA VAL A 168 -0.75 9.63 16.51
C VAL A 168 -1.98 8.72 16.64
N SER A 169 -1.81 7.49 17.10
CA SER A 169 -2.91 6.52 17.19
C SER A 169 -3.95 6.86 18.26
N SER A 170 -3.62 7.74 19.21
CA SER A 170 -4.48 8.01 20.36
C SER A 170 -5.50 9.13 20.14
N GLY A 171 -5.43 9.94 19.08
CA GLY A 171 -6.46 10.91 18.63
C GLY A 171 -6.97 11.93 19.68
N MET A 172 -6.56 11.82 20.93
CA MET A 172 -6.99 12.58 22.09
C MET A 172 -5.75 13.21 22.69
N SER A 173 -5.68 14.53 22.55
CA SER A 173 -4.73 15.38 23.27
C SER A 173 -4.90 15.17 24.79
N GLY A 174 -4.15 14.25 25.38
CA GLY A 174 -4.12 14.07 26.84
C GLY A 174 -3.88 12.66 27.39
N LEU A 175 -3.69 11.61 26.58
CA LEU A 175 -3.19 10.33 27.06
C LEU A 175 -1.66 10.26 26.92
N ASP A 176 -1.00 9.70 27.93
CA ASP A 176 0.47 9.61 27.99
C ASP A 176 1.01 8.92 26.74
N THR A 177 1.95 9.56 26.03
CA THR A 177 2.68 8.95 24.91
C THR A 177 3.47 7.75 25.45
N TYR A 178 3.04 6.54 25.11
CA TYR A 178 3.74 5.32 25.49
C TYR A 178 4.94 5.16 24.57
N GLY A 179 6.13 5.28 25.15
CA GLY A 179 7.37 4.79 24.56
C GLY A 179 7.59 3.34 24.95
N ILE A 180 8.67 2.75 24.43
CA ILE A 180 9.13 1.44 24.88
C ILE A 180 9.95 1.68 26.14
N SER A 181 9.65 0.97 27.23
CA SER A 181 10.51 1.09 28.41
C SER A 181 11.83 0.36 28.17
N PRO A 182 12.96 0.79 28.77
CA PRO A 182 14.22 0.06 28.64
C PRO A 182 14.11 -1.39 29.12
N GLU A 183 13.29 -1.64 30.14
CA GLU A 183 13.06 -2.99 30.67
C GLU A 183 12.33 -3.87 29.65
N ASP A 184 11.29 -3.36 28.99
CA ASP A 184 10.57 -4.10 27.94
C ASP A 184 11.46 -4.33 26.70
N TRP A 185 12.26 -3.33 26.31
CA TRP A 185 13.22 -3.43 25.22
C TRP A 185 14.27 -4.52 25.46
N GLU A 186 14.86 -4.52 26.67
CA GLU A 186 15.81 -5.55 27.07
C GLU A 186 15.14 -6.92 27.17
N GLU A 187 13.93 -7.03 27.72
CA GLU A 187 13.22 -8.30 27.88
C GLU A 187 12.91 -8.97 26.54
N GLU A 188 12.34 -8.22 25.59
CA GLU A 188 12.00 -8.74 24.25
C GLU A 188 13.25 -9.19 23.48
N LEU A 189 14.33 -8.39 23.50
CA LEU A 189 15.57 -8.75 22.82
C LEU A 189 16.29 -9.91 23.51
N ASN A 190 16.28 -9.97 24.85
CA ASN A 190 16.85 -11.12 25.57
C ASN A 190 16.09 -12.42 25.27
N SER A 191 14.76 -12.36 25.12
CA SER A 191 13.98 -13.54 24.70
C SER A 191 14.41 -14.03 23.32
N ALA A 192 14.56 -13.13 22.35
CA ALA A 192 15.02 -13.49 21.00
C ALA A 192 16.47 -14.01 20.99
N ILE A 193 17.34 -13.43 21.83
CA ILE A 193 18.73 -13.86 22.00
C ILE A 193 18.79 -15.27 22.60
N GLU A 194 18.03 -15.55 23.66
CA GLU A 194 17.98 -16.87 24.32
C GLU A 194 17.53 -17.97 23.34
N GLU A 195 16.60 -17.67 22.43
CA GLU A 195 16.18 -18.62 21.37
C GLU A 195 17.31 -18.92 20.37
N LEU A 196 18.15 -17.94 20.05
CA LEU A 196 19.26 -18.09 19.11
C LEU A 196 20.54 -18.66 19.75
N GLU A 197 20.66 -18.69 21.07
CA GLU A 197 21.81 -19.29 21.77
C GLU A 197 21.87 -20.81 21.59
N GLU A 198 20.74 -21.46 21.30
CA GLU A 198 20.69 -22.89 21.01
C GLU A 198 21.47 -23.21 19.71
N GLU A 199 22.30 -24.26 19.75
CA GLU A 199 23.02 -24.73 18.55
C GLU A 199 22.01 -25.24 17.51
N VAL A 200 22.27 -24.96 16.22
CA VAL A 200 21.44 -25.47 15.12
C VAL A 200 21.53 -27.00 15.11
N ASP A 201 20.40 -27.69 15.13
CA ASP A 201 20.39 -29.15 14.96
C ASP A 201 20.96 -29.48 13.56
N PRO A 202 21.89 -30.45 13.43
CA PRO A 202 22.38 -30.89 12.13
C PRO A 202 21.29 -31.25 11.12
N GLU A 203 20.10 -31.67 11.57
CA GLU A 203 18.97 -31.94 10.68
C GLU A 203 18.35 -30.67 10.08
N ASP A 204 18.52 -29.52 10.74
CA ASP A 204 17.99 -28.20 10.37
C ASP A 204 19.07 -27.27 9.76
N GLU A 205 20.29 -27.77 9.53
CA GLU A 205 21.33 -27.02 8.83
C GLU A 205 20.89 -26.61 7.42
N PHE A 206 21.20 -25.37 7.04
CA PHE A 206 20.93 -24.83 5.72
C PHE A 206 22.07 -23.91 5.27
N SER A 207 22.11 -23.59 3.97
CA SER A 207 22.94 -22.51 3.45
C SER A 207 22.15 -21.61 2.50
N LEU A 208 22.52 -20.34 2.46
CA LEU A 208 21.95 -19.31 1.62
C LEU A 208 23.00 -18.85 0.62
N LEU A 209 22.59 -18.72 -0.64
CA LEU A 209 23.37 -18.08 -1.68
C LEU A 209 22.61 -16.85 -2.16
N TYR A 210 23.13 -15.66 -1.89
CA TYR A 210 22.51 -14.41 -2.28
C TYR A 210 23.37 -13.70 -3.32
N THR A 211 22.82 -13.48 -4.52
CA THR A 211 23.48 -12.85 -5.65
C THR A 211 22.80 -11.54 -6.00
N VAL A 212 23.59 -10.48 -6.19
CA VAL A 212 23.15 -9.19 -6.70
C VAL A 212 23.79 -8.94 -8.07
N TYR A 213 22.97 -8.63 -9.07
CA TYR A 213 23.40 -8.26 -10.41
C TYR A 213 23.40 -6.74 -10.55
N VAL A 214 24.51 -6.20 -11.05
CA VAL A 214 24.77 -4.75 -11.11
C VAL A 214 25.22 -4.37 -12.53
N ASP A 215 24.72 -3.25 -13.03
CA ASP A 215 25.11 -2.72 -14.34
C ASP A 215 26.38 -1.85 -14.30
N SER A 216 26.80 -1.36 -15.46
CA SER A 216 28.02 -0.55 -15.58
C SER A 216 27.95 0.83 -14.91
N LYS A 217 26.78 1.23 -14.39
CA LYS A 217 26.56 2.48 -13.64
C LYS A 217 26.41 2.21 -12.14
N ASP A 218 26.69 1.00 -11.68
CA ASP A 218 26.49 0.54 -10.30
C ASP A 218 25.00 0.48 -9.88
N GLU A 219 24.07 0.39 -10.84
CA GLU A 219 22.64 0.21 -10.54
C GLU A 219 22.30 -1.29 -10.41
N ILE A 220 21.55 -1.65 -9.36
CA ILE A 220 21.10 -3.02 -9.13
C ILE A 220 20.02 -3.37 -10.16
N ARG A 221 20.26 -4.42 -10.94
CA ARG A 221 19.34 -4.95 -11.97
C ARG A 221 18.79 -6.32 -11.64
N GLY A 222 19.24 -6.94 -10.56
CA GLY A 222 18.63 -8.18 -10.12
C GLY A 222 19.14 -8.67 -8.78
N ARG A 223 18.34 -9.53 -8.16
CA ARG A 223 18.61 -10.24 -6.92
C ARG A 223 18.16 -11.69 -7.08
N ASP A 224 18.94 -12.59 -6.54
CA ASP A 224 18.69 -14.03 -6.60
C ASP A 224 19.11 -14.63 -5.25
N LEU A 225 18.16 -15.28 -4.57
CA LEU A 225 18.37 -15.95 -3.29
C LEU A 225 18.03 -17.43 -3.46
N VAL A 226 19.01 -18.29 -3.22
CA VAL A 226 18.85 -19.74 -3.23
C VAL A 226 19.09 -20.29 -1.83
N VAL A 227 18.20 -21.16 -1.36
CA VAL A 227 18.28 -21.86 -0.07
C VAL A 227 18.60 -23.32 -0.33
N PHE A 228 19.61 -23.85 0.37
CA PHE A 228 19.98 -25.26 0.32
C PHE A 228 19.83 -25.91 1.69
N ASP A 229 19.35 -27.16 1.73
CA ASP A 229 19.35 -27.99 2.95
C ASP A 229 20.76 -28.54 3.28
N ASN A 230 20.85 -29.25 4.40
CA ASN A 230 22.06 -29.95 4.87
C ASN A 230 22.62 -31.04 3.93
N LYS A 231 21.95 -31.33 2.81
CA LYS A 231 22.36 -32.29 1.78
C LYS A 231 22.64 -31.62 0.45
N ASP A 232 22.77 -30.29 0.43
CA ASP A 232 22.97 -29.47 -0.76
C ASP A 232 21.80 -29.56 -1.77
N ASN A 233 20.58 -29.90 -1.32
CA ASN A 233 19.39 -29.81 -2.16
C ASN A 233 18.82 -28.40 -2.07
N GLU A 234 18.49 -27.82 -3.22
CA GLU A 234 17.73 -26.57 -3.28
C GLU A 234 16.32 -26.78 -2.73
N THR A 235 15.97 -26.00 -1.71
CA THR A 235 14.67 -26.05 -1.03
C THR A 235 13.84 -24.79 -1.23
N GLY A 236 14.47 -23.71 -1.70
CA GLY A 236 13.80 -22.46 -2.00
C GLY A 236 14.62 -21.59 -2.96
N HIS A 237 13.94 -20.92 -3.88
CA HIS A 237 14.55 -20.01 -4.85
C HIS A 237 13.67 -18.77 -5.01
N LEU A 238 14.22 -17.59 -4.74
CA LEU A 238 13.58 -16.30 -4.94
C LEU A 238 14.40 -15.46 -5.93
N GLN A 239 13.78 -15.04 -7.02
CA GLN A 239 14.40 -14.20 -8.03
C GLN A 239 13.60 -12.92 -8.25
N LEU A 240 14.31 -11.80 -8.29
CA LEU A 240 13.82 -10.50 -8.73
C LEU A 240 14.80 -9.96 -9.76
N LEU A 241 14.49 -10.07 -11.05
CA LEU A 241 15.40 -9.68 -12.13
C LEU A 241 14.72 -8.63 -13.02
N ASN A 242 15.43 -7.54 -13.29
CA ASN A 242 14.99 -6.46 -14.17
C ASN A 242 16.09 -6.10 -15.18
N PRO A 243 16.35 -6.95 -16.19
CA PRO A 243 17.29 -6.62 -17.23
C PRO A 243 16.78 -5.45 -18.10
N VAL A 244 17.72 -4.63 -18.56
CA VAL A 244 17.48 -3.41 -19.36
C VAL A 244 18.50 -3.33 -20.50
N ASP A 245 18.03 -3.17 -21.74
CA ASP A 245 18.83 -2.90 -22.94
C ASP A 245 18.21 -1.75 -23.76
N GLY A 246 18.66 -0.53 -23.50
CA GLY A 246 18.10 0.66 -24.14
C GLY A 246 16.70 0.96 -23.61
N GLU A 247 15.71 0.98 -24.50
CA GLU A 247 14.29 1.19 -24.18
C GLU A 247 13.58 -0.14 -23.85
N GLN A 248 14.23 -1.29 -24.08
CA GLN A 248 13.65 -2.61 -23.80
C GLN A 248 14.01 -3.06 -22.38
N GLU A 249 13.00 -3.45 -21.63
CA GLU A 249 13.12 -3.97 -20.28
C GLU A 249 12.32 -5.26 -20.13
N ALA A 250 12.73 -6.07 -19.16
CA ALA A 250 11.91 -7.16 -18.70
C ALA A 250 11.92 -7.21 -17.17
N LEU A 251 10.91 -7.84 -16.57
CA LEU A 251 10.79 -8.07 -15.14
C LEU A 251 10.50 -9.54 -14.90
N LEU A 252 11.21 -10.15 -13.98
CA LEU A 252 10.93 -11.47 -13.44
C LEU A 252 10.82 -11.36 -11.93
N ILE A 253 9.70 -11.86 -11.40
CA ILE A 253 9.51 -12.15 -9.99
C ILE A 253 9.18 -13.63 -9.91
N ALA A 254 10.10 -14.44 -9.39
CA ALA A 254 9.90 -15.88 -9.26
C ALA A 254 10.13 -16.32 -7.83
N PHE A 255 9.27 -17.20 -7.34
CA PHE A 255 9.43 -17.94 -6.10
C PHE A 255 9.15 -19.41 -6.38
N GLU A 256 10.05 -20.29 -5.96
CA GLU A 256 9.87 -21.74 -6.04
C GLU A 256 10.32 -22.36 -4.72
N ASP A 257 9.47 -23.19 -4.13
CA ASP A 257 9.83 -24.09 -3.03
C ASP A 257 9.28 -25.51 -3.29
N GLU A 258 9.34 -26.39 -2.30
CA GLU A 258 8.88 -27.78 -2.45
C GLU A 258 7.36 -27.94 -2.62
N TYR A 259 6.57 -26.90 -2.31
CA TYR A 259 5.10 -26.91 -2.31
C TYR A 259 4.49 -26.00 -3.37
N ASP A 260 5.06 -24.80 -3.50
CA ASP A 260 4.48 -23.68 -4.21
C ASP A 260 5.46 -23.14 -5.23
N ASN A 261 4.90 -22.65 -6.35
CA ASN A 261 5.65 -21.82 -7.27
C ASN A 261 4.80 -20.63 -7.72
N PHE A 262 5.49 -19.54 -7.98
CA PHE A 262 4.95 -18.28 -8.44
C PHE A 262 5.93 -17.71 -9.45
N LEU A 263 5.45 -17.33 -10.62
CA LEU A 263 6.29 -16.72 -11.66
C LEU A 263 5.50 -15.60 -12.35
N LEU A 264 5.95 -14.36 -12.14
CA LEU A 264 5.53 -13.21 -12.92
C LEU A 264 6.67 -12.86 -13.89
N VAL A 265 6.36 -12.81 -15.18
CA VAL A 265 7.27 -12.32 -16.22
C VAL A 265 6.59 -11.17 -16.95
N ALA A 266 7.26 -10.04 -17.11
CA ALA A 266 6.82 -8.95 -17.96
C ALA A 266 7.93 -8.58 -18.95
N ASP A 267 7.56 -8.28 -20.18
CA ASP A 267 8.44 -7.76 -21.23
C ASP A 267 7.81 -6.45 -21.74
N TYR A 268 8.56 -5.36 -21.72
CA TYR A 268 8.03 -4.04 -22.08
C TYR A 268 9.07 -3.09 -22.65
N GLU A 269 8.59 -2.13 -23.42
CA GLU A 269 9.36 -0.96 -23.84
C GLU A 269 9.02 0.22 -22.92
N GLU A 270 10.04 0.89 -22.39
CA GLU A 270 9.90 2.12 -21.62
C GLU A 270 10.42 3.33 -22.43
N VAL A 271 9.53 4.25 -22.75
CA VAL A 271 9.84 5.50 -23.47
C VAL A 271 9.17 6.66 -22.75
N ASP A 272 9.96 7.66 -22.36
CA ASP A 272 9.47 8.83 -21.61
C ASP A 272 8.62 8.43 -20.38
N GLU A 273 9.11 7.47 -19.57
CA GLU A 273 8.47 6.91 -18.36
C GLU A 273 7.21 6.06 -18.61
N LYS A 274 6.77 5.95 -19.86
CA LYS A 274 5.60 5.16 -20.26
C LYS A 274 5.99 3.76 -20.68
N ARG A 275 5.24 2.77 -20.18
CA ARG A 275 5.49 1.35 -20.42
C ARG A 275 4.45 0.77 -21.37
N THR A 276 4.93 0.07 -22.40
CA THR A 276 4.07 -0.68 -23.33
C THR A 276 4.61 -2.10 -23.47
N GLY A 277 3.78 -3.09 -23.19
CA GLY A 277 4.24 -4.47 -23.15
C GLY A 277 3.18 -5.48 -22.71
N SER A 278 3.66 -6.60 -22.21
CA SER A 278 2.82 -7.70 -21.73
C SER A 278 3.42 -8.34 -20.49
N ALA A 279 2.56 -8.96 -19.69
CA ALA A 279 2.96 -9.76 -18.54
C ALA A 279 2.19 -11.09 -18.49
N THR A 280 2.80 -12.08 -17.86
CA THR A 280 2.22 -13.40 -17.61
C THR A 280 2.45 -13.75 -16.15
N LEU A 281 1.42 -14.29 -15.51
CA LEU A 281 1.46 -14.82 -14.16
C LEU A 281 1.16 -16.31 -14.18
N ASP A 282 2.12 -17.11 -13.73
CA ASP A 282 2.01 -18.55 -13.51
C ASP A 282 2.01 -18.86 -12.01
N VAL A 283 1.10 -19.74 -11.59
CA VAL A 283 0.99 -20.25 -10.20
C VAL A 283 0.75 -21.75 -10.26
N GLY A 284 1.48 -22.52 -9.47
CA GLY A 284 1.45 -23.99 -9.54
C GLY A 284 1.95 -24.57 -10.88
N GLY A 285 2.71 -23.80 -11.66
CA GLY A 285 3.16 -24.15 -13.01
C GLY A 285 2.09 -24.00 -14.10
N GLU A 286 0.95 -23.40 -13.77
CA GLU A 286 -0.12 -23.10 -14.72
C GLU A 286 -0.29 -21.58 -14.86
N THR A 287 -0.45 -21.09 -16.10
CA THR A 287 -0.75 -19.69 -16.35
C THR A 287 -2.14 -19.37 -15.84
N VAL A 288 -2.23 -18.47 -14.87
CA VAL A 288 -3.50 -18.04 -14.26
C VAL A 288 -3.96 -16.68 -14.77
N ALA A 289 -3.04 -15.84 -15.24
CA ALA A 289 -3.38 -14.57 -15.86
C ALA A 289 -2.35 -14.13 -16.90
N THR A 290 -2.84 -13.43 -17.92
CA THR A 290 -2.02 -12.68 -18.87
C THR A 290 -2.47 -11.24 -18.88
N ALA A 291 -1.56 -10.31 -19.15
CA ALA A 291 -1.84 -8.90 -19.24
C ALA A 291 -1.15 -8.26 -20.44
N THR A 292 -1.81 -7.28 -21.03
CA THR A 292 -1.20 -6.34 -21.99
C THR A 292 -1.43 -4.93 -21.50
N PHE A 293 -0.45 -4.07 -21.68
CA PHE A 293 -0.54 -2.67 -21.26
C PHE A 293 0.12 -1.76 -22.29
N SER A 294 -0.41 -0.55 -22.41
CA SER A 294 0.03 0.44 -23.40
C SER A 294 0.07 1.82 -22.78
N ASP A 295 1.16 2.54 -23.02
CA ASP A 295 1.41 3.88 -22.48
C ASP A 295 1.17 3.98 -20.96
N LEU A 296 1.42 2.90 -20.22
CA LEU A 296 1.13 2.78 -18.79
C LEU A 296 2.14 3.59 -17.97
N ASP A 297 1.65 4.48 -17.12
CA ASP A 297 2.47 5.39 -16.32
C ASP A 297 1.75 5.74 -15.00
N ALA A 298 2.52 6.10 -13.97
CA ALA A 298 2.01 6.56 -12.69
C ALA A 298 2.29 8.06 -12.56
N VAL A 299 1.25 8.88 -12.67
CA VAL A 299 1.35 10.34 -12.67
C VAL A 299 0.92 10.89 -11.32
N VAL A 300 1.79 11.68 -10.69
CA VAL A 300 1.46 12.41 -9.46
C VAL A 300 0.72 13.71 -9.80
N VAL A 301 -0.48 13.88 -9.25
CA VAL A 301 -1.27 15.12 -9.36
C VAL A 301 -1.73 15.51 -7.97
N ASP A 302 -1.32 16.69 -7.50
CA ASP A 302 -1.67 17.20 -6.17
C ASP A 302 -1.44 16.16 -5.04
N GLU A 303 -0.25 15.54 -5.04
CA GLU A 303 0.19 14.54 -4.05
C GLU A 303 -0.58 13.21 -4.07
N GLN A 304 -1.38 12.97 -5.12
CA GLN A 304 -2.04 11.69 -5.37
C GLN A 304 -1.52 11.02 -6.63
N ASP A 305 -1.32 9.70 -6.55
CA ASP A 305 -0.89 8.87 -7.67
C ASP A 305 -2.07 8.44 -8.52
N TYR A 306 -1.98 8.70 -9.82
CA TYR A 306 -2.95 8.26 -10.82
C TYR A 306 -2.28 7.35 -11.83
N LEU A 307 -2.81 6.15 -11.99
CA LEU A 307 -2.44 5.30 -13.11
C LEU A 307 -3.01 5.90 -14.39
N VAL A 308 -2.22 6.01 -15.45
CA VAL A 308 -2.67 6.43 -16.78
C VAL A 308 -2.20 5.42 -17.81
N GLY A 309 -2.83 5.42 -18.98
CA GLY A 309 -2.61 4.42 -20.02
C GLY A 309 -3.67 3.32 -19.98
N GLU A 310 -3.42 2.26 -20.74
CA GLU A 310 -4.35 1.15 -20.92
C GLU A 310 -3.75 -0.13 -20.33
N LEU A 311 -4.58 -0.93 -19.68
CA LEU A 311 -4.24 -2.25 -19.15
C LEU A 311 -5.40 -3.21 -19.45
N GLU A 312 -5.11 -4.38 -19.97
CA GLU A 312 -6.07 -5.46 -20.17
C GLU A 312 -5.50 -6.74 -19.55
N VAL A 313 -6.26 -7.35 -18.64
CA VAL A 313 -5.91 -8.57 -17.92
C VAL A 313 -6.91 -9.66 -18.29
N THR A 314 -6.41 -10.78 -18.78
CA THR A 314 -7.18 -12.00 -19.02
C THR A 314 -6.87 -12.99 -17.90
N VAL A 315 -7.90 -13.40 -17.16
CA VAL A 315 -7.79 -14.49 -16.19
C VAL A 315 -8.06 -15.80 -16.93
N GLU A 316 -7.06 -16.68 -16.92
CA GLU A 316 -7.09 -17.96 -17.65
C GLU A 316 -7.77 -19.08 -16.84
N ASP A 317 -8.02 -18.84 -15.54
CA ASP A 317 -8.77 -19.75 -14.68
C ASP A 317 -10.28 -19.75 -15.02
N GLU A 318 -10.72 -20.80 -15.71
CA GLU A 318 -12.13 -21.01 -16.06
C GLU A 318 -13.07 -21.08 -14.84
N THR A 319 -12.54 -21.33 -13.62
CA THR A 319 -13.32 -21.38 -12.39
C THR A 319 -13.55 -20.02 -11.74
N ALA A 320 -12.77 -19.00 -12.12
CA ALA A 320 -12.87 -17.64 -11.60
C ALA A 320 -14.22 -16.97 -11.95
N GLY A 321 -14.93 -17.47 -12.95
CA GLY A 321 -16.27 -17.01 -13.31
C GLY A 321 -16.32 -15.60 -13.90
N ILE A 322 -15.18 -15.05 -14.32
CA ILE A 322 -15.09 -13.73 -14.94
C ILE A 322 -15.47 -13.86 -16.43
N PRO A 323 -16.51 -13.16 -16.92
CA PRO A 323 -17.07 -13.41 -18.24
C PRO A 323 -16.24 -12.90 -19.42
N GLY A 324 -15.10 -12.24 -19.17
CA GLY A 324 -14.19 -11.72 -20.18
C GLY A 324 -12.99 -10.99 -19.57
N PRO A 325 -12.12 -10.39 -20.41
CA PRO A 325 -10.97 -9.62 -19.95
C PRO A 325 -11.40 -8.43 -19.08
N ILE A 326 -10.65 -8.23 -18.00
CA ILE A 326 -10.71 -7.01 -17.19
C ILE A 326 -9.91 -5.95 -17.94
N TYR A 327 -10.48 -4.77 -18.14
CA TYR A 327 -9.78 -3.66 -18.76
C TYR A 327 -9.76 -2.45 -17.84
N TYR A 328 -8.72 -1.64 -18.03
CA TYR A 328 -8.52 -0.36 -17.40
C TYR A 328 -8.02 0.64 -18.45
N SER A 329 -8.52 1.87 -18.41
CA SER A 329 -8.04 3.00 -19.22
C SER A 329 -8.06 4.26 -18.37
N GLY A 330 -6.89 4.83 -18.08
CA GLY A 330 -6.72 6.09 -17.36
C GLY A 330 -6.18 7.19 -18.26
N THR A 331 -6.73 8.40 -18.15
CA THR A 331 -6.22 9.56 -18.88
C THR A 331 -6.20 10.80 -18.01
N MET A 332 -5.20 11.65 -18.24
CA MET A 332 -5.12 13.00 -17.69
C MET A 332 -5.36 14.03 -18.79
N THR A 333 -6.42 14.83 -18.66
CA THR A 333 -6.73 15.92 -19.60
C THR A 333 -6.91 17.23 -18.84
N GLY A 334 -6.03 18.20 -19.07
CA GLY A 334 -6.19 19.55 -18.51
C GLY A 334 -6.14 19.62 -16.97
N GLY A 335 -5.52 18.64 -16.30
CA GLY A 335 -5.47 18.54 -14.84
C GLY A 335 -6.62 17.74 -14.21
N ALA A 336 -7.56 17.25 -15.01
CA ALA A 336 -8.58 16.30 -14.57
C ALA A 336 -8.17 14.87 -14.92
N PHE A 337 -8.41 13.97 -13.97
CA PHE A 337 -8.25 12.53 -14.16
C PHE A 337 -9.60 11.92 -14.58
N SER A 338 -9.53 11.00 -15.54
CA SER A 338 -10.64 10.10 -15.84
C SER A 338 -10.12 8.68 -16.05
N GLY A 339 -10.68 7.73 -15.33
CA GLY A 339 -10.43 6.30 -15.45
C GLY A 339 -11.70 5.55 -15.82
N GLU A 340 -11.54 4.47 -16.55
CA GLU A 340 -12.57 3.47 -16.79
C GLU A 340 -12.00 2.11 -16.42
N ILE A 341 -12.71 1.35 -15.59
CA ILE A 341 -12.37 -0.04 -15.27
C ILE A 341 -13.59 -0.92 -15.48
N GLY A 342 -13.42 -2.11 -16.02
CA GLY A 342 -14.55 -2.99 -16.26
C GLY A 342 -14.19 -4.38 -16.73
N VAL A 343 -15.23 -5.17 -16.99
CA VAL A 343 -15.14 -6.42 -17.72
C VAL A 343 -15.81 -6.19 -19.07
N ARG A 344 -15.05 -6.39 -20.16
CA ARG A 344 -15.57 -6.13 -21.52
C ARG A 344 -16.91 -6.80 -21.73
N ASP A 345 -17.83 -6.08 -22.37
CA ASP A 345 -19.18 -6.52 -22.71
C ASP A 345 -20.09 -6.89 -21.51
N TYR A 346 -19.66 -6.64 -20.26
CA TYR A 346 -20.43 -6.98 -19.06
C TYR A 346 -20.70 -5.79 -18.14
N LEU A 347 -19.65 -5.12 -17.65
CA LEU A 347 -19.77 -4.01 -16.71
C LEU A 347 -18.61 -3.04 -16.88
N SER A 348 -18.87 -1.74 -16.76
CA SER A 348 -17.82 -0.73 -16.61
C SER A 348 -18.17 0.27 -15.52
N VAL A 349 -17.13 0.76 -14.85
CA VAL A 349 -17.17 1.79 -13.82
C VAL A 349 -16.28 2.93 -14.29
N TYR A 350 -16.84 4.14 -14.30
CA TYR A 350 -16.11 5.36 -14.63
C TYR A 350 -15.73 6.08 -13.34
N LEU A 351 -14.47 6.46 -13.23
CA LEU A 351 -13.90 7.23 -12.14
C LEU A 351 -13.46 8.57 -12.72
N GLY A 352 -13.96 9.68 -12.18
CA GLY A 352 -13.57 11.02 -12.59
C GLY A 352 -13.12 11.82 -11.38
N TYR A 353 -12.00 12.53 -11.50
CA TYR A 353 -11.55 13.49 -10.50
C TYR A 353 -11.19 14.80 -11.17
N GLU A 354 -11.83 15.89 -10.73
CA GLU A 354 -11.49 17.25 -11.11
C GLU A 354 -11.46 18.11 -9.84
N LYS A 355 -10.34 18.81 -9.63
CA LYS A 355 -10.22 19.77 -8.54
C LYS A 355 -10.89 21.08 -8.92
N LEU A 356 -11.98 21.41 -8.24
CA LEU A 356 -12.65 22.69 -8.40
C LEU A 356 -11.88 23.82 -7.71
N GLY A 357 -11.78 24.96 -8.38
CA GLY A 357 -11.29 26.20 -7.78
C GLY A 357 -12.27 26.70 -6.71
N SER A 358 -11.76 27.39 -5.67
CA SER A 358 -12.59 27.91 -4.58
C SER A 358 -13.67 28.91 -5.00
N ALA A 359 -13.56 29.48 -6.20
CA ALA A 359 -14.56 30.39 -6.77
C ALA A 359 -15.68 29.68 -7.55
N ASP A 360 -15.45 28.43 -7.95
CA ASP A 360 -16.39 27.58 -8.69
C ASP A 360 -17.14 26.60 -7.76
N ALA A 361 -16.75 26.63 -6.49
CA ALA A 361 -17.36 25.93 -5.37
C ALA A 361 -18.67 26.62 -4.92
N ASP A 362 -19.82 26.01 -5.18
CA ASP A 362 -21.08 26.38 -4.51
C ASP A 362 -21.23 25.53 -3.24
N ILE A 363 -21.37 26.17 -2.09
CA ILE A 363 -21.58 25.49 -0.80
C ILE A 363 -23.05 25.69 -0.44
N PRO A 364 -23.89 24.65 -0.56
CA PRO A 364 -25.31 24.77 -0.22
C PRO A 364 -25.47 25.14 1.27
N PRO A 365 -26.30 26.12 1.62
CA PRO A 365 -26.63 26.36 3.02
C PRO A 365 -27.57 25.27 3.53
N TYR A 366 -27.35 24.78 4.75
CA TYR A 366 -28.35 23.99 5.48
C TYR A 366 -28.85 24.76 6.71
N SER A 367 -30.04 24.39 7.18
CA SER A 367 -30.70 25.01 8.33
C SER A 367 -30.52 24.13 9.57
N GLU A 368 -29.94 24.68 10.65
CA GLU A 368 -29.78 23.96 11.92
C GLU A 368 -31.10 23.45 12.51
N GLY A 369 -32.24 24.04 12.12
CA GLY A 369 -33.56 23.62 12.55
C GLY A 369 -34.10 22.36 11.86
N ASP A 370 -33.45 21.90 10.80
CA ASP A 370 -33.87 20.79 9.94
C ASP A 370 -32.92 19.59 10.03
N LEU A 371 -32.14 19.50 11.11
CA LEU A 371 -31.23 18.41 11.40
C LEU A 371 -31.94 17.28 12.15
N VAL A 372 -31.73 16.04 11.71
CA VAL A 372 -32.19 14.82 12.38
C VAL A 372 -31.00 14.11 13.00
N ASP A 373 -30.98 14.06 14.32
CA ASP A 373 -29.94 13.35 15.08
C ASP A 373 -30.03 11.83 14.83
N VAL A 374 -28.89 11.20 14.53
CA VAL A 374 -28.79 9.76 14.26
C VAL A 374 -29.16 8.89 15.47
N SER A 375 -29.13 9.44 16.69
CA SER A 375 -29.60 8.75 17.90
C SER A 375 -31.14 8.70 18.01
N ASN A 376 -31.86 9.46 17.18
CA ASN A 376 -33.31 9.50 17.17
C ASN A 376 -33.88 8.55 16.10
N GLU A 377 -33.99 7.26 16.47
CA GLU A 377 -34.47 6.19 15.58
C GLU A 377 -35.84 6.49 14.92
N GLU A 378 -36.77 7.13 15.66
CA GLU A 378 -38.10 7.46 15.13
C GLU A 378 -38.03 8.56 14.07
N ALA A 379 -37.20 9.58 14.29
CA ALA A 379 -36.99 10.66 13.33
C ALA A 379 -36.18 10.19 12.11
N LEU A 380 -35.17 9.34 12.31
CA LEU A 380 -34.42 8.70 11.22
C LEU A 380 -35.33 7.82 10.35
N ALA A 381 -36.16 6.97 10.97
CA ALA A 381 -37.11 6.14 10.22
C ALA A 381 -38.11 6.97 9.42
N ALA A 382 -38.46 8.17 9.90
CA ALA A 382 -39.33 9.09 9.18
C ALA A 382 -38.68 9.74 7.94
N LEU A 383 -37.34 9.77 7.87
CA LEU A 383 -36.60 10.24 6.69
C LEU A 383 -36.73 9.27 5.51
N PHE A 384 -36.75 7.96 5.79
CA PHE A 384 -36.94 6.90 4.79
C PHE A 384 -38.42 6.59 4.54
N ASN A 385 -39.18 7.63 4.19
CA ASN A 385 -40.57 7.48 3.80
C ASN A 385 -40.71 6.78 2.43
N GLU A 386 -41.95 6.47 2.02
CA GLU A 386 -42.23 5.74 0.78
C GLU A 386 -41.65 6.42 -0.47
N ASP A 387 -41.63 7.76 -0.51
CA ASP A 387 -41.09 8.51 -1.64
C ASP A 387 -39.55 8.42 -1.69
N ALA A 388 -38.88 8.64 -0.56
CA ALA A 388 -37.41 8.47 -0.44
C ALA A 388 -36.96 7.04 -0.78
N MET A 389 -37.72 6.04 -0.34
CA MET A 389 -37.45 4.64 -0.68
C MET A 389 -37.65 4.36 -2.18
N ASN A 390 -38.68 4.93 -2.80
CA ASN A 390 -38.91 4.79 -4.24
C ASN A 390 -37.79 5.43 -5.07
N GLU A 391 -37.28 6.60 -4.67
CA GLU A 391 -36.13 7.25 -5.31
C GLU A 391 -34.85 6.41 -5.16
N LEU A 392 -34.58 5.85 -3.98
CA LEU A 392 -33.48 4.91 -3.77
C LEU A 392 -33.60 3.67 -4.68
N TYR A 393 -34.79 3.09 -4.81
CA TYR A 393 -35.02 1.94 -5.70
C TYR A 393 -34.80 2.30 -7.17
N GLU A 394 -35.21 3.49 -7.60
CA GLU A 394 -34.98 3.96 -8.97
C GLU A 394 -33.48 4.16 -9.25
N ILE A 395 -32.75 4.78 -8.32
CA ILE A 395 -31.29 4.95 -8.41
C ILE A 395 -30.59 3.59 -8.49
N MET A 396 -30.92 2.66 -7.59
CA MET A 396 -30.37 1.30 -7.60
C MET A 396 -30.64 0.56 -8.91
N SER A 397 -31.83 0.70 -9.48
CA SER A 397 -32.17 0.11 -10.78
C SER A 397 -31.34 0.73 -11.92
N LYS A 398 -31.15 2.05 -11.90
CA LYS A 398 -30.32 2.78 -12.90
C LYS A 398 -28.84 2.39 -12.85
N ILE A 399 -28.31 1.98 -11.68
CA ILE A 399 -26.94 1.46 -11.53
C ILE A 399 -26.84 -0.07 -11.69
N GLY A 400 -27.91 -0.75 -12.09
CA GLY A 400 -27.89 -2.19 -12.41
C GLY A 400 -28.03 -3.12 -11.20
N LEU A 401 -28.31 -2.61 -10.01
CA LEU A 401 -28.59 -3.40 -8.80
C LEU A 401 -30.09 -3.69 -8.70
N ASN A 402 -30.55 -4.72 -9.40
CA ASN A 402 -31.91 -5.23 -9.21
C ASN A 402 -31.99 -6.00 -7.89
N MET A 403 -32.68 -5.45 -6.90
CA MET A 403 -33.15 -6.23 -5.75
C MET A 403 -34.50 -6.87 -6.09
N GLU A 404 -34.46 -8.10 -6.64
CA GLU A 404 -35.61 -9.03 -6.60
C GLU A 404 -35.65 -9.80 -5.27
#